data_AF-A0A975KID3-F1
#
_entry.id   AF-A0A975KID3-F1
#
_cell.length_a   1.000
_cell.length_b   1.000
_cell.length_c   1.000
_cell.angle_alpha   90.00
_cell.angle_beta   90.00
_cell.angle_gamma   90.00
#
_symmetry.space_group_name_H-M   'P 1'
#
loop_
_entity.id
_entity.type
_entity.pdbx_description
1 polymer ?
#
loop_
_entity_poly.entity_id
_entity_poly.type
_entity_poly.pdbx_seq_one_letter_code
_entity_poly.pdbx_strand_id
1 'polypeptide(L)'
;MKKNKETEEQNITDISIHIAALSASFKPAVDVRHATHWFTTDEVYDAIIRIDPGAKISKAQVHQAMIDAGYQYRIRPGSNGIDFRWMLQAKG
;
A
#
# COMPACT_ATOMS: atom_id res chain seq x y z
N MET A 1 14.52 6.85 41.99
CA MET A 1 14.44 7.75 40.82
C MET A 1 13.95 6.96 39.61
N LYS A 2 13.09 7.61 38.83
CA LYS A 2 12.25 7.11 37.73
C LYS A 2 13.02 6.37 36.62
N LYS A 3 12.38 5.36 36.03
CA LYS A 3 12.14 5.27 34.57
C LYS A 3 11.15 4.13 34.29
N ASN A 4 9.87 4.46 34.35
CA ASN A 4 8.83 3.66 33.71
C ASN A 4 8.97 3.91 32.20
N LYS A 5 9.52 2.95 31.47
CA LYS A 5 9.30 2.90 30.02
C LYS A 5 7.88 2.37 29.85
N GLU A 6 6.91 3.27 29.84
CA GLU A 6 5.69 3.04 29.08
C GLU A 6 6.14 2.85 27.64
N THR A 7 6.31 1.59 27.26
CA THR A 7 6.20 1.21 25.87
C THR A 7 4.76 1.56 25.53
N GLU A 8 4.56 2.72 24.90
CA GLU A 8 3.32 2.99 24.20
C GLU A 8 3.08 1.77 23.32
N GLU A 9 2.13 0.93 23.71
CA GLU A 9 1.45 0.02 22.80
C GLU A 9 0.77 0.93 21.78
N GLN A 10 1.57 1.44 20.85
CA GLN A 10 1.07 2.04 19.64
C GLN A 10 0.17 0.96 19.07
N ASN A 11 -1.13 1.21 19.09
CA ASN A 11 -2.12 0.41 18.42
C ASN A 11 -1.75 0.46 16.93
N ILE A 12 -0.84 -0.44 16.53
CA ILE A 12 -0.36 -0.58 15.16
C ILE A 12 -1.54 -1.16 14.42
N THR A 13 -2.16 -0.35 13.58
CA THR A 13 -3.21 -0.82 12.69
C THR A 13 -2.64 -1.94 11.84
N ASP A 14 -3.32 -3.10 11.85
CA ASP A 14 -2.93 -4.24 11.03
C ASP A 14 -3.20 -3.94 9.56
N ILE A 15 -2.18 -3.41 8.90
CA ILE A 15 -2.22 -3.03 7.49
C ILE A 15 -2.58 -4.21 6.56
N SER A 16 -2.34 -5.44 7.01
CA SER A 16 -2.62 -6.66 6.25
C SER A 16 -4.10 -6.78 5.91
N ILE A 17 -4.99 -6.34 6.81
CA ILE A 17 -6.44 -6.35 6.60
C ILE A 17 -6.81 -5.44 5.41
N HIS A 18 -6.20 -4.25 5.34
CA HIS A 18 -6.47 -3.30 4.26
C HIS A 18 -5.86 -3.75 2.93
N ILE A 19 -4.67 -4.36 2.95
CA ILE A 19 -4.07 -4.95 1.75
C ILE A 19 -4.86 -6.18 1.28
N ALA A 20 -5.44 -6.96 2.18
CA ALA A 20 -6.34 -8.05 1.84
C ALA A 20 -7.63 -7.53 1.17
N ALA A 21 -8.19 -6.43 1.67
CA ALA A 21 -9.33 -5.76 1.05
C ALA A 21 -8.99 -5.24 -0.35
N LEU A 22 -7.84 -4.59 -0.54
CA LEU A 22 -7.34 -4.20 -1.87
C LEU A 22 -7.19 -5.43 -2.78
N SER A 23 -6.64 -6.51 -2.23
CA SER A 23 -6.39 -7.76 -2.93
C SER A 23 -7.67 -8.54 -3.27
N ALA A 24 -8.82 -8.17 -2.69
CA ALA A 24 -10.11 -8.73 -3.05
C ALA A 24 -10.57 -8.22 -4.42
N SER A 25 -10.29 -6.95 -4.75
CA SER A 25 -10.69 -6.31 -6.02
C SER A 25 -9.58 -6.33 -7.07
N PHE A 26 -8.32 -6.27 -6.64
CA PHE A 26 -7.17 -6.22 -7.52
C PHE A 26 -6.21 -7.36 -7.20
N LYS A 27 -5.46 -7.83 -8.18
CA LYS A 27 -4.32 -8.74 -7.97
C LYS A 27 -3.04 -8.07 -8.45
N PRO A 28 -1.87 -8.50 -7.97
CA PRO A 28 -0.61 -8.07 -8.54
C PRO A 28 -0.57 -8.32 -10.05
N ALA A 29 -0.25 -7.30 -10.83
CA ALA A 29 -0.06 -7.47 -12.27
C ALA A 29 1.28 -8.18 -12.53
N VAL A 30 1.26 -9.19 -13.41
CA VAL A 30 2.46 -9.97 -13.78
C VAL A 30 3.47 -9.08 -14.53
N ASP A 31 2.96 -8.23 -15.42
CA ASP A 31 3.74 -7.25 -16.17
C ASP A 31 2.85 -6.06 -16.56
N VAL A 32 3.48 -5.04 -17.16
CA VAL A 32 2.85 -3.79 -17.59
C VAL A 32 1.60 -4.02 -18.45
N ARG A 33 1.61 -5.00 -19.35
CA ARG A 33 0.51 -5.24 -20.31
C ARG A 33 -0.74 -5.75 -19.61
N HIS A 34 -0.57 -6.39 -18.46
CA HIS A 34 -1.64 -6.88 -17.61
C HIS A 34 -2.06 -5.87 -16.54
N ALA A 35 -1.29 -4.79 -16.36
CA ALA A 35 -1.60 -3.72 -15.42
C ALA A 35 -2.74 -2.85 -15.96
N THR A 36 -3.91 -2.99 -15.34
CA THR A 36 -5.10 -2.18 -15.64
C THR A 36 -5.10 -0.85 -14.89
N HIS A 37 -4.46 -0.81 -13.72
CA HIS A 37 -4.45 0.33 -12.82
C HIS A 37 -3.04 0.59 -12.31
N TRP A 38 -2.76 1.87 -12.07
CA TRP A 38 -1.46 2.37 -11.67
C TRP A 38 -1.62 3.37 -10.54
N PHE A 39 -1.26 2.97 -9.32
CA PHE A 39 -1.45 3.79 -8.13
C PHE A 39 -0.12 4.23 -7.53
N THR A 40 -0.07 5.42 -6.99
CA THR A 40 1.00 5.89 -6.11
C THR A 40 0.82 5.30 -4.71
N THR A 41 1.89 5.30 -3.91
CA THR A 41 1.79 4.92 -2.49
C THR A 41 0.83 5.85 -1.73
N ASP A 42 0.79 7.13 -2.10
CA ASP A 42 -0.14 8.12 -1.54
C ASP A 42 -1.60 7.77 -1.81
N GLU A 43 -1.94 7.38 -3.04
CA GLU A 43 -3.32 6.97 -3.38
C GLU A 43 -3.76 5.71 -2.60
N VAL A 44 -2.86 4.74 -2.43
CA VAL A 44 -3.13 3.55 -1.62
C VAL A 44 -3.29 3.94 -0.14
N TYR A 45 -2.41 4.79 0.38
CA TYR A 45 -2.50 5.30 1.75
C TYR A 45 -3.82 6.03 1.99
N ASP A 46 -4.19 6.97 1.12
CA ASP A 46 -5.43 7.74 1.24
C ASP A 46 -6.66 6.83 1.16
N ALA A 47 -6.62 5.79 0.33
CA ALA A 47 -7.69 4.80 0.26
C ALA A 47 -7.85 4.03 1.59
N ILE A 48 -6.73 3.67 2.24
CA ILE A 48 -6.76 3.02 3.55
C ILE A 48 -7.33 3.96 4.62
N ILE A 49 -6.84 5.20 4.69
CA ILE A 49 -7.34 6.21 5.64
C ILE A 49 -8.82 6.53 5.42
N ARG A 50 -9.34 6.47 4.19
CA ARG A 50 -10.78 6.62 3.92
C ARG A 50 -11.62 5.48 4.49
N ILE A 51 -11.08 4.26 4.56
CA ILE A 51 -11.75 3.09 5.13
C ILE A 51 -11.65 3.11 6.65
N ASP A 52 -10.45 3.41 7.17
CA ASP A 52 -10.17 3.55 8.60
C ASP A 52 -9.44 4.87 8.88
N PRO A 53 -10.17 5.96 9.18
CA PRO A 53 -9.57 7.25 9.52
C PRO A 53 -8.74 7.22 10.80
N GLY A 54 -8.94 6.22 11.66
CA GLY A 54 -8.18 6.02 12.89
C GLY A 54 -6.87 5.26 12.69
N ALA A 55 -6.60 4.79 11.47
CA ALA A 55 -5.44 3.97 11.17
C ALA A 55 -4.13 4.72 11.44
N LYS A 56 -3.32 4.20 12.37
CA LYS A 56 -1.99 4.71 12.70
C LYS A 56 -0.95 4.03 11.83
N ILE A 57 -0.98 4.33 10.53
CA ILE A 57 -0.03 3.80 9.54
C ILE A 57 0.76 4.92 8.87
N SER A 58 1.97 4.60 8.42
CA SER A 58 2.80 5.47 7.60
C SER A 58 2.80 5.02 6.13
N LYS A 59 3.10 5.95 5.22
CA LYS A 59 3.28 5.62 3.79
C LYS A 59 4.41 4.61 3.55
N ALA A 60 5.44 4.61 4.40
CA ALA A 60 6.51 3.61 4.34
C ALA A 60 6.00 2.19 4.67
N GLN A 61 5.12 2.07 5.66
CA GLN A 61 4.45 0.80 5.97
C GLN A 61 3.55 0.34 4.83
N VAL A 62 2.80 1.26 4.19
CA VAL A 62 2.01 0.94 2.98
C VAL A 62 2.90 0.43 1.86
N HIS A 63 4.01 1.12 1.59
CA HIS A 63 4.95 0.70 0.57
C HIS A 63 5.50 -0.71 0.84
N GLN A 64 5.93 -0.98 2.08
CA GLN A 64 6.43 -2.30 2.45
C GLN A 64 5.34 -3.38 2.35
N ALA A 65 4.13 -3.10 2.83
CA ALA A 65 3.03 -4.05 2.80
C ALA A 65 2.60 -4.39 1.35
N MET A 66 2.69 -3.43 0.42
CA MET A 66 2.47 -3.68 -1.00
C MET A 66 3.55 -4.57 -1.62
N ILE A 67 4.83 -4.40 -1.24
CA ILE A 67 5.92 -5.33 -1.63
C ILE A 67 5.64 -6.73 -1.09
N ASP A 68 5.31 -6.84 0.21
CA ASP A 68 5.09 -8.11 0.89
C ASP A 68 3.88 -8.87 0.30
N ALA A 69 2.88 -8.14 -0.18
CA ALA A 69 1.73 -8.70 -0.91
C ALA A 69 2.01 -9.02 -2.40
N GLY A 70 3.25 -8.81 -2.86
CA GLY A 70 3.71 -9.19 -4.20
C GLY A 70 3.39 -8.18 -5.31
N TYR A 71 2.91 -6.98 -4.96
CA TYR A 71 2.73 -5.91 -5.95
C TYR A 71 4.08 -5.39 -6.43
N GLN A 72 4.13 -4.98 -7.68
CA GLN A 72 5.35 -4.45 -8.29
C GLN A 72 5.29 -2.93 -8.39
N TYR A 73 6.32 -2.26 -7.86
CA TYR A 73 6.52 -0.82 -7.97
C TYR A 73 7.50 -0.52 -9.10
N ARG A 74 7.00 0.02 -10.23
CA ARG A 74 7.80 0.23 -11.44
C ARG A 74 7.48 1.57 -12.09
N ILE A 75 8.39 2.02 -12.96
CA ILE A 75 8.17 3.18 -13.81
C ILE A 75 7.00 2.86 -14.75
N ARG A 76 6.00 3.74 -14.77
CA ARG A 76 4.85 3.61 -15.68
C ARG A 76 5.31 3.87 -17.12
N PRO A 77 5.09 2.94 -18.07
CA PRO A 77 5.49 3.15 -19.45
C PRO A 77 4.80 4.35 -20.10
N GLY A 78 5.57 5.10 -20.88
CA GLY A 78 5.13 6.35 -21.51
C GLY A 78 5.16 7.58 -20.59
N SER A 79 5.70 7.47 -19.35
CA SER A 79 6.00 8.66 -18.55
C SER A 79 7.35 9.27 -18.97
N ASN A 80 7.42 10.60 -18.99
CA ASN A 80 8.64 11.34 -19.34
C ASN A 80 9.65 11.40 -18.16
N GLY A 81 9.57 10.52 -17.15
CA GLY A 81 10.43 10.61 -15.97
C GLY A 81 10.25 9.53 -14.90
N ILE A 82 10.75 9.85 -13.70
CA ILE A 82 10.83 9.05 -12.47
C ILE A 82 9.44 8.91 -11.80
N ASP A 83 8.42 8.50 -12.55
CA ASP A 83 7.06 8.25 -12.03
C ASP A 83 6.87 6.76 -11.75
N PHE A 84 7.22 6.36 -10.53
CA PHE A 84 7.04 4.99 -10.04
C PHE A 84 5.64 4.79 -9.49
N ARG A 85 5.01 3.68 -9.87
CA ARG A 85 3.65 3.34 -9.45
C ARG A 85 3.50 1.83 -9.26
N TRP A 86 2.53 1.48 -8.42
CA TRP A 86 2.06 0.13 -8.18
C TRP A 86 1.24 -0.35 -9.38
N MET A 87 1.60 -1.51 -9.92
CA MET A 87 0.87 -2.15 -11.01
C MET A 87 -0.19 -3.11 -10.47
N LEU A 88 -1.46 -2.82 -10.75
CA LEU A 88 -2.60 -3.61 -10.30
C LEU A 88 -3.42 -4.11 -11.51
N GLN A 89 -3.87 -5.35 -11.42
CA GLN A 89 -4.81 -5.95 -12.36
C GLN A 89 -6.16 -6.12 -11.67
N ALA A 90 -7.21 -5.48 -12.18
CA ALA A 90 -8.57 -5.67 -11.69
C ALA A 90 -8.99 -7.13 -11.88
N LYS A 91 -9.62 -7.70 -10.86
CA LYS A 91 -10.30 -8.99 -10.98
C LYS A 91 -11.64 -8.72 -11.67
N GLY A 92 -11.78 -9.25 -12.88
CA GLY A 92 -13.04 -9.26 -13.62
C GLY A 92 -13.97 -10.36 -13.15
#